data_AF-A0A9E2ZA51-F1
#
_entry.id   AF-A0A9E2ZA51-F1
#
_cell.length_a   1.000
_cell.length_b   1.000
_cell.length_c   1.000
_cell.angle_alpha   90.00
_cell.angle_beta   90.00
_cell.angle_gamma   90.00
#
_symmetry.space_group_name_H-M   'P 1'
#
loop_
_entity.id
_entity.type
_entity.pdbx_description
1 polymer ?
#
loop_
_entity_poly.entity_id
_entity_poly.type
_entity_poly.pdbx_seq_one_letter_code
_entity_poly.pdbx_strand_id
1 'polypeptide(L)' 'MASNSATKFQELLQSQIRNELTAAQQYLAIAVWFDGQDLPQLARHFYRQSLEERN' A
#
# COMPACT_ATOMS: atom_id res chain seq x y z
N MET A 1 -10.03 34.38 6.38
CA MET A 1 -9.82 32.94 6.60
C MET A 1 -8.34 32.66 6.47
N ALA A 2 -7.65 32.30 7.55
CA ALA A 2 -6.23 31.94 7.47
C ALA A 2 -6.12 30.57 6.77
N SER A 3 -5.38 30.51 5.66
CA SER A 3 -5.04 29.22 5.05
C SER A 3 -4.09 28.50 6.01
N ASN A 4 -4.55 27.40 6.59
CA ASN A 4 -3.71 26.54 7.42
C ASN A 4 -2.79 25.73 6.49
N SER A 5 -1.66 26.31 6.08
CA SER A 5 -0.65 25.60 5.28
C SER A 5 -0.10 24.43 6.10
N ALA A 6 -0.06 23.24 5.49
CA ALA A 6 0.52 22.06 6.10
C ALA A 6 2.00 22.30 6.42
N THR A 7 2.43 21.86 7.60
CA THR A 7 3.85 21.81 7.96
C THR A 7 4.57 20.80 7.07
N LYS A 8 5.89 20.97 6.89
CA LYS A 8 6.73 19.98 6.19
C LYS A 8 6.56 18.56 6.74
N PHE A 9 6.36 18.41 8.05
CA PHE A 9 6.07 17.12 8.67
C PHE A 9 4.74 16.53 8.16
N GLN A 10 3.67 17.34 8.11
CA GLN A 10 2.37 16.91 7.61
C GLN A 10 2.41 16.52 6.13
N GLU A 11 3.17 17.25 5.31
CA GLU A 11 3.37 16.92 3.89
C GLU A 11 4.09 15.58 3.72
N LEU A 12 5.19 15.38 4.46
CA LEU A 12 5.95 14.12 4.43
C LEU A 12 5.12 12.94 4.95
N LEU A 13 4.34 13.14 6.02
CA LEU A 13 3.45 12.12 6.56
C LEU A 13 2.37 11.73 5.55
N GLN A 14 1.72 12.69 4.90
CA GLN A 14 0.73 12.41 3.86
C GLN A 14 1.34 11.69 2.65
N SER A 15 2.55 12.09 2.25
CA SER A 15 3.30 11.40 1.19
C SER A 15 3.58 9.95 1.56
N GLN A 16 4.04 9.69 2.79
CA GLN A 16 4.32 8.34 3.26
C GLN A 16 3.05 7.49 3.27
N ILE A 17 1.95 7.99 3.87
CA ILE A 17 0.66 7.28 3.91
C ILE A 17 0.19 6.91 2.49
N ARG A 18 0.35 7.84 1.53
CA ARG A 18 -0.01 7.58 0.14
C ARG A 18 0.85 6.47 -0.46
N ASN A 19 2.17 6.52 -0.25
CA ASN A 19 3.10 5.54 -0.82
C ASN A 19 2.80 4.13 -0.29
N GLU A 20 2.68 3.98 1.03
CA GLU A 20 2.44 2.68 1.67
C GLU A 20 1.07 2.11 1.30
N LEU A 21 0.02 2.94 1.31
CA LEU A 21 -1.31 2.49 0.90
C LEU A 21 -1.35 2.08 -0.57
N THR A 22 -0.63 2.80 -1.44
CA THR A 22 -0.53 2.45 -2.85
C THR A 22 0.22 1.12 -3.04
N ALA A 23 1.34 0.94 -2.32
CA ALA A 23 2.10 -0.31 -2.33
C ALA A 23 1.26 -1.49 -1.84
N ALA A 24 0.55 -1.32 -0.71
CA ALA A 24 -0.37 -2.32 -0.18
C ALA A 24 -1.43 -2.75 -1.21
N GLN A 25 -2.03 -1.80 -1.93
CA GLN A 25 -3.02 -2.08 -2.98
C GLN A 25 -2.41 -2.77 -4.21
N GLN A 26 -1.17 -2.41 -4.60
CA GLN A 26 -0.46 -3.06 -5.70
C GLN A 26 -0.17 -4.53 -5.37
N TYR A 27 0.35 -4.80 -4.18
CA TYR A 27 0.59 -6.18 -3.74
C TYR A 27 -0.70 -6.99 -3.65
N LEU A 28 -1.81 -6.37 -3.21
CA LEU A 28 -3.11 -7.04 -3.21
C LEU A 28 -3.56 -7.42 -4.62
N ALA A 29 -3.43 -6.51 -5.59
CA ALA A 29 -3.79 -6.76 -6.98
C ALA A 29 -2.96 -7.90 -7.58
N ILE A 30 -1.64 -7.92 -7.32
CA ILE A 30 -0.73 -8.99 -7.75
C ILE A 30 -1.12 -10.33 -7.10
N ALA A 31 -1.44 -10.33 -5.81
CA ALA A 31 -1.84 -11.52 -5.08
C ALA A 31 -3.11 -12.15 -5.67
N VAL A 32 -4.14 -11.34 -5.91
CA VAL A 32 -5.40 -11.77 -6.54
C VAL A 32 -5.17 -12.33 -7.94
N TRP A 33 -4.27 -11.70 -8.72
CA TRP A 33 -3.92 -12.21 -10.04
C TRP A 33 -3.29 -13.61 -9.95
N PHE A 34 -2.29 -13.81 -9.08
CA PHE A 34 -1.66 -15.14 -8.91
C PHE A 34 -2.62 -16.20 -8.37
N ASP A 35 -3.54 -15.81 -7.48
CA ASP A 35 -4.56 -16.71 -6.93
C ASP A 35 -5.48 -17.25 -8.04
N GLY A 36 -5.90 -16.37 -8.96
CA GLY A 36 -6.67 -16.75 -10.15
C GLY A 36 -5.87 -17.48 -11.24
N GLN A 37 -4.55 -17.68 -11.07
CA GLN A 37 -3.69 -18.44 -11.99
C GLN A 37 -3.24 -19.78 -11.39
N ASP A 38 -3.87 -20.25 -10.30
CA ASP A 38 -3.48 -21.47 -9.57
C ASP A 38 -2.01 -21.45 -9.08
N LEU A 39 -1.51 -20.27 -8.71
CA LEU A 39 -0.15 -20.05 -8.19
C LEU A 39 -0.19 -19.66 -6.70
N PRO A 40 -0.66 -20.54 -5.79
CA PRO A 40 -1.01 -20.18 -4.41
C PRO A 40 0.18 -19.75 -3.55
N GLN A 41 1.40 -20.24 -3.84
CA GLN A 41 2.60 -19.84 -3.11
C GLN A 41 2.99 -18.39 -3.41
N LEU A 42 2.87 -17.97 -4.67
CA LEU A 42 3.11 -16.59 -5.09
C LEU A 42 1.99 -15.68 -4.58
N ALA A 43 0.73 -16.09 -4.69
CA ALA A 43 -0.39 -15.34 -4.12
C ALA A 43 -0.19 -15.06 -2.62
N ARG A 44 0.15 -16.10 -1.84
CA ARG A 44 0.41 -15.97 -0.39
C ARG A 44 1.55 -15.00 -0.09
N HIS A 45 2.61 -15.00 -0.90
CA HIS A 45 3.73 -14.07 -0.72
C HIS A 45 3.25 -12.62 -0.83
N PHE A 46 2.52 -12.29 -1.89
CA PHE A 46 2.05 -10.92 -2.13
C PHE A 46 0.91 -10.50 -1.19
N TYR A 47 0.05 -11.42 -0.74
CA TYR A 47 -0.90 -11.12 0.34
C TYR A 47 -0.19 -10.70 1.63
N ARG A 48 0.92 -11.37 1.99
CA ARG A 48 1.71 -11.00 3.17
C ARG A 48 2.33 -9.62 2.99
N GLN A 49 2.94 -9.32 1.84
CA GLN A 49 3.52 -7.99 1.56
C GLN A 49 2.46 -6.88 1.61
N SER A 50 1.25 -7.11 1.07
CA SER A 50 0.14 -6.15 1.16
C SER A 50 -0.23 -5.79 2.61
N LEU A 51 -0.16 -6.75 3.53
CA LEU A 51 -0.39 -6.52 4.95
C LEU A 51 0.79 -5.83 5.63
N GLU A 52 2.03 -6.13 5.22
CA GLU A 52 3.22 -5.47 5.75
C GLU A 52 3.21 -3.97 5.46
N GLU A 53 2.88 -3.53 4.24
CA GLU A 53 2.82 -2.09 3.90
C GLU A 53 1.60 -1.36 4.52
N ARG A 54 0.60 -2.09 5.02
CA ARG A 54 -0.59 -1.49 5.65
C ARG A 54 -0.38 -1.17 7.14
N ASN A 55 0.48 -1.91 7.83
CA ASN A 55 0.60 -1.92 9.29
C ASN A 55 1.77 -1.04 9.77
#